data_AF-A0A1C5AXR4-F1
#
_entry.id   AF-A0A1C5AXR4-F1
#
_cell.length_a   1.000
_cell.length_b   1.000
_cell.length_c   1.000
_cell.angle_alpha   90.00
_cell.angle_beta   90.00
_cell.angle_gamma   90.00
#
_symmetry.space_group_name_H-M   'P 1'
#
loop_
_entity.id
_entity.type
_entity.pdbx_description
1 polymer ?
#
loop_
_entity_poly.entity_id
_entity_poly.type
_entity_poly.pdbx_seq_one_letter_code
_entity_poly.pdbx_strand_id
1 'polypeptide(L)'
;MLQNSWYLTEGAFFAQLPSAPRLDDDGQAVIGQVANLFHDESYFSPAKTVATVHVMLLAAEHLGDNLSFDAAARRHDLTELARLVGGLNLVQAHLTQIVQRIAEHIDARAFNGLDAVSAAAVQALTNSLSSAGVNGEISADYLKEAHLTLRGLTK
;
A
#
# COMPACT_ATOMS: atom_id res chain seq x y z
N MET A 1 8.55 11.56 3.01
CA MET A 1 8.91 10.40 3.85
C MET A 1 7.61 9.77 4.34
N LEU A 2 7.39 8.48 4.12
CA LEU A 2 6.24 7.70 4.58
C LEU A 2 6.29 7.57 6.12
N GLN A 3 5.91 8.62 6.84
CA GLN A 3 5.75 8.56 8.30
C GLN A 3 4.26 8.52 8.63
N ASN A 4 3.81 7.33 8.97
CA ASN A 4 2.79 7.16 9.99
C ASN A 4 3.28 6.00 10.86
N SER A 5 3.45 6.28 12.14
CA SER A 5 4.20 5.46 13.11
C SER A 5 3.44 4.23 13.61
N TRP A 6 2.17 4.06 13.23
CA TRP A 6 1.30 3.06 13.85
C TRP A 6 1.46 1.64 13.26
N TYR A 7 1.80 1.50 11.98
CA TYR A 7 1.95 0.20 11.30
C TYR A 7 3.40 -0.28 11.16
N LEU A 8 4.40 0.59 11.36
CA LEU A 8 5.82 0.22 11.40
C LEU A 8 6.32 0.20 12.85
N THR A 9 6.49 -0.99 13.44
CA THR A 9 7.02 -1.15 14.80
C THR A 9 8.54 -1.10 14.89
N GLU A 10 9.25 -1.33 13.79
CA GLU A 10 10.71 -1.29 13.70
C GLU A 10 11.14 -0.55 12.43
N GLY A 11 12.41 -0.12 12.40
CA GLY A 11 12.99 0.70 11.33
C GLY A 11 12.73 0.19 9.91
N ALA A 12 12.91 1.09 8.93
CA ALA A 12 12.56 0.95 7.52
C ALA A 12 12.55 -0.51 7.02
N PHE A 13 11.39 -0.99 6.56
CA PHE A 13 11.19 -2.36 6.05
C PHE A 13 12.33 -2.88 5.15
N PHE A 14 12.84 -2.02 4.27
CA PHE A 14 13.96 -2.35 3.38
C PHE A 14 15.28 -2.63 4.12
N ALA A 15 15.51 -2.03 5.29
CA ALA A 15 16.66 -2.33 6.14
C ALA A 15 16.60 -3.75 6.75
N GLN A 16 15.41 -4.36 6.81
CA GLN A 16 15.20 -5.73 7.30
C GLN A 16 15.44 -6.79 6.22
N LEU A 17 15.81 -6.37 4.99
CA LEU A 17 16.08 -7.22 3.84
C LEU A 17 17.53 -7.08 3.32
N PRO A 18 18.57 -7.27 4.17
CA PRO A 18 19.95 -7.00 3.77
C PRO A 18 20.47 -7.94 2.67
N SER A 19 19.89 -9.15 2.57
CA SER A 19 20.23 -10.17 1.58
C SER A 19 19.29 -10.20 0.37
N ALA A 20 18.27 -9.32 0.33
CA ALA A 20 17.44 -9.23 -0.86
C ALA A 20 18.30 -8.76 -2.04
N PRO A 21 18.06 -9.27 -3.26
CA PRO A 21 18.71 -8.74 -4.45
C PRO A 21 18.50 -7.24 -4.47
N ARG A 22 19.61 -6.49 -4.33
CA ARG A 22 19.55 -5.07 -4.60
C ARG A 22 19.30 -4.94 -6.08
N LEU A 23 18.36 -4.06 -6.43
CA LEU A 23 18.22 -3.66 -7.82
C LEU A 23 19.60 -3.20 -8.29
N ASP A 24 20.03 -3.76 -9.40
CA ASP A 24 21.19 -3.27 -10.14
C ASP A 24 20.91 -1.84 -10.63
N ASP A 25 21.92 -1.21 -11.21
CA ASP A 25 21.80 0.17 -11.69
C ASP A 25 20.64 0.32 -12.70
N ASP A 26 20.36 -0.74 -13.47
CA ASP A 26 19.24 -0.82 -14.40
C ASP A 26 17.89 -0.91 -13.66
N GLY A 27 17.76 -1.75 -12.65
CA GLY A 27 16.56 -1.84 -11.82
C GLY A 27 16.30 -0.56 -11.02
N GLN A 28 17.34 0.11 -10.54
CA GLN A 28 17.24 1.45 -9.94
C GLN A 28 16.81 2.49 -10.97
N ALA A 29 17.32 2.41 -12.20
CA ALA A 29 16.91 3.29 -13.29
C ALA A 29 15.44 3.06 -13.68
N VAL A 30 14.95 1.82 -13.70
CA VAL A 30 13.53 1.50 -13.95
C VAL A 30 12.64 2.04 -12.83
N ILE A 31 13.01 1.88 -11.57
CA ILE A 31 12.29 2.52 -10.46
C ILE A 31 12.37 4.05 -10.58
N GLY A 32 13.50 4.60 -10.98
CA GLY A 32 13.67 6.03 -11.25
C GLY A 32 12.75 6.50 -12.38
N GLN A 33 12.59 5.73 -13.46
CA GLN A 33 11.68 6.03 -14.57
C GLN A 33 10.21 5.94 -14.14
N VAL A 34 9.84 4.94 -13.35
CA VAL A 34 8.50 4.81 -12.77
C VAL A 34 8.23 5.94 -11.77
N ALA A 35 9.19 6.28 -10.93
CA ALA A 35 9.11 7.42 -10.01
C ALA A 35 8.96 8.73 -10.79
N ASN A 36 9.74 8.93 -11.86
CA ASN A 36 9.65 10.10 -12.73
C ASN A 36 8.30 10.17 -13.47
N LEU A 37 7.73 9.03 -13.89
CA LEU A 37 6.37 8.95 -14.45
C LEU A 37 5.32 9.51 -13.48
N PHE A 38 5.57 9.38 -12.18
CA PHE A 38 4.73 9.85 -11.09
C PHE A 38 5.18 11.19 -10.48
N HIS A 39 6.39 11.69 -10.80
CA HIS A 39 6.98 12.89 -10.19
C HIS A 39 6.79 14.15 -11.04
N ASP A 40 6.62 14.04 -12.36
CA ASP A 40 6.29 15.20 -13.19
C ASP A 40 4.86 15.66 -12.91
N GLU A 41 4.76 16.66 -12.03
CA GLU A 41 3.59 17.16 -11.30
C GLU A 41 2.44 17.69 -12.17
N SER A 42 2.51 17.64 -13.50
CA SER A 42 1.57 18.41 -14.31
C SER A 42 0.19 17.77 -14.44
N TYR A 43 0.03 16.46 -14.68
CA TYR A 43 -1.31 15.83 -14.66
C TYR A 43 -1.21 14.31 -14.50
N PHE A 44 -1.85 13.77 -13.46
CA PHE A 44 -2.29 12.37 -13.43
C PHE A 44 -3.51 12.26 -14.37
N SER A 45 -3.24 12.09 -15.67
CA SER A 45 -4.30 11.96 -16.66
C SER A 45 -5.11 10.66 -16.42
N PRO A 46 -6.35 10.56 -16.93
CA PRO A 46 -7.11 9.31 -16.82
C PRO A 46 -6.34 8.08 -17.32
N ALA A 47 -5.56 8.23 -18.40
CA ALA A 47 -4.71 7.16 -18.92
C ALA A 47 -3.59 6.77 -17.94
N LYS A 48 -2.94 7.74 -17.28
CA LYS A 48 -1.94 7.46 -16.23
C LYS A 48 -2.58 6.80 -15.02
N THR A 49 -3.77 7.23 -14.58
CA THR A 49 -4.52 6.57 -13.50
C THR A 49 -4.80 5.11 -13.83
N VAL A 50 -5.35 4.83 -15.01
CA VAL A 50 -5.65 3.47 -15.46
C VAL A 50 -4.38 2.62 -15.51
N ALA A 51 -3.31 3.11 -16.14
CA ALA A 51 -2.06 2.38 -16.24
C ALA A 51 -1.45 2.07 -14.86
N THR A 52 -1.49 3.03 -13.93
CA THR A 52 -0.99 2.87 -12.56
C THR A 52 -1.75 1.78 -11.82
N VAL A 53 -3.09 1.87 -11.83
CA VAL A 53 -3.96 0.89 -11.20
C VAL A 53 -3.72 -0.49 -11.81
N HIS A 54 -3.56 -0.57 -13.13
CA HIS A 54 -3.30 -1.83 -13.81
C HIS A 54 -1.97 -2.47 -13.38
N VAL A 55 -0.88 -1.68 -13.32
CA VAL A 55 0.43 -2.16 -12.83
C VAL A 55 0.34 -2.62 -11.37
N MET A 56 -0.35 -1.86 -10.51
CA MET A 56 -0.56 -2.24 -9.11
C MET A 56 -1.35 -3.55 -8.97
N LEU A 57 -2.40 -3.73 -9.77
CA LEU A 57 -3.20 -4.97 -9.78
C LEU A 57 -2.38 -6.17 -10.26
N LEU A 58 -1.61 -6.03 -11.34
CA LEU A 58 -0.73 -7.09 -11.82
C LEU A 58 0.32 -7.47 -10.77
N ALA A 59 0.93 -6.49 -10.10
CA ALA A 59 1.86 -6.74 -9.02
C ALA A 59 1.21 -7.48 -7.84
N ALA A 60 -0.02 -7.09 -7.46
CA ALA A 60 -0.78 -7.75 -6.40
C ALA A 60 -1.20 -9.18 -6.78
N GLU A 61 -1.61 -9.41 -8.02
CA GLU A 61 -1.97 -10.73 -8.55
C GLU A 61 -0.74 -11.66 -8.56
N HIS A 62 0.40 -11.19 -9.08
CA HIS A 62 1.64 -11.97 -9.06
C HIS A 62 2.12 -12.27 -7.64
N LEU A 63 1.98 -11.31 -6.72
CA LEU A 63 2.28 -11.54 -5.31
C LEU A 63 1.32 -12.58 -4.71
N GLY A 64 0.02 -12.47 -4.98
CA GLY A 64 -1.01 -13.40 -4.53
C GLY A 64 -0.78 -14.83 -5.02
N ASP A 65 -0.42 -14.99 -6.30
CA ASP A 65 -0.11 -16.27 -6.91
C ASP A 65 1.12 -16.91 -6.26
N ASN A 66 2.22 -16.15 -6.12
CA ASN A 66 3.42 -16.65 -5.45
C ASN A 66 3.15 -17.03 -3.99
N LEU A 67 2.19 -16.40 -3.32
CA LEU A 67 1.85 -16.71 -1.93
C LEU A 67 0.88 -17.88 -1.78
N SER A 68 -0.05 -18.05 -2.71
CA SER A 68 -1.21 -18.92 -2.54
C SER A 68 -1.07 -20.28 -3.21
N PHE A 69 -0.13 -20.45 -4.15
CA PHE A 69 0.08 -21.74 -4.82
C PHE A 69 1.03 -22.66 -4.06
N ASP A 70 0.63 -23.93 -3.95
CA ASP A 70 1.26 -25.01 -3.18
C ASP A 70 2.76 -25.22 -3.49
N ALA A 71 3.18 -25.01 -4.74
CA ALA A 71 4.58 -25.10 -5.13
C ALA A 71 5.47 -23.98 -4.55
N ALA A 72 4.90 -22.82 -4.25
CA ALA A 72 5.58 -21.68 -3.65
C ALA A 72 5.44 -21.69 -2.12
N ALA A 73 4.28 -22.10 -1.59
CA ALA A 73 4.07 -22.30 -0.15
C ALA A 73 5.08 -23.30 0.48
N ARG A 74 5.52 -24.32 -0.28
CA ARG A 74 6.58 -25.26 0.15
C ARG A 74 8.00 -24.74 -0.03
N ARG A 75 8.19 -23.63 -0.74
CA ARG A 75 9.50 -22.99 -0.97
C ARG A 75 9.80 -21.89 0.03
N HIS A 76 8.75 -21.26 0.57
CA HIS A 76 8.90 -20.19 1.54
C HIS A 76 9.15 -20.74 2.95
N ASP A 77 10.29 -20.39 3.53
CA ASP A 77 10.50 -20.60 4.96
C ASP A 77 9.69 -19.59 5.79
N LEU A 78 9.64 -19.80 7.11
CA LEU A 78 8.91 -18.91 8.00
C LEU A 78 9.43 -17.45 7.96
N THR A 79 10.70 -17.24 7.61
CA THR A 79 11.30 -15.91 7.48
C THR A 79 10.76 -15.19 6.25
N GLU A 80 10.65 -15.90 5.13
CA GLU A 80 10.03 -15.40 3.90
C GLU A 80 8.55 -15.10 4.11
N LEU A 81 7.81 -15.98 4.78
CA LEU A 81 6.43 -15.72 5.15
C LEU A 81 6.29 -14.45 6.03
N ALA A 82 7.17 -14.27 7.02
CA ALA A 82 7.18 -13.07 7.87
C ALA A 82 7.41 -11.79 7.05
N ARG A 83 8.32 -11.82 6.07
CA ARG A 83 8.61 -10.69 5.17
C ARG A 83 7.43 -10.36 4.28
N LEU A 84 6.77 -11.37 3.73
CA LEU A 84 5.61 -11.19 2.84
C LEU A 84 4.43 -10.59 3.59
N VAL A 85 4.11 -11.10 4.79
CA VAL A 85 3.06 -10.53 5.65
C VAL A 85 3.40 -9.10 6.07
N GLY A 86 4.68 -8.81 6.36
CA GLY A 86 5.13 -7.45 6.65
C GLY A 86 4.99 -6.50 5.45
N GLY A 87 5.27 -6.96 4.24
CA GLY A 87 5.06 -6.19 3.01
C GLY A 87 3.58 -5.91 2.75
N LEU A 88 2.71 -6.90 2.94
CA LEU A 88 1.26 -6.75 2.82
C LEU A 88 0.70 -5.75 3.84
N ASN A 89 1.18 -5.78 5.08
CA ASN A 89 0.85 -4.77 6.08
C ASN A 89 1.13 -3.35 5.55
N LEU A 90 2.30 -3.13 4.97
CA LEU A 90 2.70 -1.81 4.47
C LEU A 90 1.83 -1.32 3.34
N VAL A 91 1.56 -2.19 2.36
CA VAL A 91 0.66 -1.88 1.25
C VAL A 91 -0.72 -1.50 1.80
N GLN A 92 -1.27 -2.33 2.70
CA GLN A 92 -2.57 -2.07 3.31
C GLN A 92 -2.58 -0.74 4.07
N ALA A 93 -1.58 -0.46 4.90
CA ALA A 93 -1.51 0.77 5.67
C ALA A 93 -1.40 2.03 4.79
N HIS A 94 -0.67 1.96 3.68
CA HIS A 94 -0.59 3.07 2.73
C HIS A 94 -1.90 3.31 2.00
N LEU A 95 -2.57 2.24 1.56
CA LEU A 95 -3.91 2.34 0.96
C LEU A 95 -4.90 2.97 1.95
N THR A 96 -4.90 2.52 3.20
CA THR A 96 -5.72 3.09 4.28
C THR A 96 -5.50 4.60 4.43
N GLN A 97 -4.25 5.05 4.47
CA GLN A 97 -3.92 6.49 4.57
C GLN A 97 -4.33 7.31 3.35
N ILE A 98 -4.25 6.73 2.16
CA ILE A 98 -4.73 7.39 0.94
C ILE A 98 -6.24 7.58 1.04
N VAL A 99 -6.98 6.54 1.43
CA VAL A 99 -8.44 6.60 1.61
C VAL A 99 -8.84 7.65 2.65
N GLN A 100 -8.18 7.67 3.81
CA GLN A 100 -8.45 8.66 4.86
C GLN A 100 -8.17 10.08 4.39
N ARG A 101 -7.04 10.32 3.72
CA ARG A 101 -6.74 11.63 3.14
C ARG A 101 -7.78 12.04 2.11
N ILE A 102 -8.25 11.14 1.26
CA ILE A 102 -9.32 11.44 0.30
C ILE A 102 -10.61 11.82 1.05
N ALA A 103 -10.96 11.11 2.13
CA ALA A 103 -12.13 11.44 2.95
C ALA A 103 -12.03 12.86 3.54
N GLU A 104 -10.87 13.21 4.10
CA GLU A 104 -10.58 14.56 4.62
C GLU A 104 -10.72 15.64 3.53
N HIS A 105 -10.20 15.38 2.32
CA HIS A 105 -10.31 16.33 1.20
C HIS A 105 -11.74 16.46 0.67
N ILE A 106 -12.56 15.41 0.74
CA ILE A 106 -13.98 15.48 0.38
C ILE A 106 -14.76 16.28 1.41
N ASP A 107 -14.51 16.05 2.70
CA ASP A 107 -15.12 16.81 3.80
C ASP A 107 -14.79 18.31 3.71
N ALA A 108 -13.52 18.60 3.41
CA ALA A 108 -13.04 19.96 3.16
C ALA A 108 -13.46 20.56 1.81
N ARG A 109 -14.20 19.82 0.97
CA ARG A 109 -14.61 20.22 -0.39
C ARG A 109 -13.45 20.65 -1.30
N ALA A 110 -12.29 20.04 -1.13
CA ALA A 110 -11.06 20.42 -1.85
C ALA A 110 -11.03 19.95 -3.32
N PHE A 111 -11.88 19.01 -3.72
CA PHE A 111 -11.96 18.55 -5.12
C PHE A 111 -12.85 19.44 -5.97
N ASN A 112 -12.36 19.80 -7.16
CA ASN A 112 -13.13 20.55 -8.15
C ASN A 112 -14.48 19.85 -8.45
N GLY A 113 -15.56 20.63 -8.44
CA GLY A 113 -16.92 20.16 -8.72
C GLY A 113 -17.71 19.72 -7.49
N LEU A 114 -17.09 19.59 -6.30
CA LEU A 114 -17.82 19.27 -5.06
C LEU A 114 -18.77 20.40 -4.62
N ASP A 115 -18.53 21.64 -5.03
CA ASP A 115 -19.42 22.78 -4.73
C ASP A 115 -20.82 22.61 -5.32
N ALA A 116 -20.94 21.92 -6.46
CA ALA A 116 -22.22 21.63 -7.10
C ALA A 116 -22.92 20.38 -6.52
N VAL A 117 -22.24 19.63 -5.64
CA VAL A 117 -22.76 18.42 -5.02
C VAL A 117 -23.52 18.76 -3.74
N SER A 118 -24.66 18.11 -3.51
CA SER A 118 -25.48 18.32 -2.32
C SER A 118 -24.70 17.96 -1.04
N ALA A 119 -24.95 18.71 0.04
CA ALA A 119 -24.31 18.45 1.33
C ALA A 119 -24.53 17.02 1.84
N ALA A 120 -25.72 16.45 1.60
CA ALA A 120 -26.03 15.07 1.97
C ALA A 120 -25.18 14.05 1.21
N ALA A 121 -24.91 14.26 -0.09
CA ALA A 121 -24.06 13.38 -0.87
C ALA A 121 -22.58 13.50 -0.47
N VAL A 122 -22.09 14.71 -0.22
CA VAL A 122 -20.73 14.92 0.32
C VAL A 122 -20.57 14.18 1.66
N GLN A 123 -21.52 14.34 2.58
CA GLN A 123 -21.48 13.66 3.87
C GLN A 123 -21.49 12.13 3.73
N ALA A 124 -22.30 11.59 2.81
CA ALA A 124 -22.34 10.16 2.55
C ALA A 124 -20.99 9.65 2.04
N LEU A 125 -20.35 10.36 1.11
CA LEU A 125 -19.02 10.02 0.59
C LEU A 125 -17.96 10.06 1.68
N THR A 126 -17.92 11.14 2.48
CA THR A 126 -17.01 11.25 3.63
C THR A 126 -17.20 10.08 4.58
N ASN A 127 -18.44 9.76 4.96
CA ASN A 127 -18.72 8.67 5.90
C ASN A 127 -18.28 7.30 5.36
N SER A 128 -18.54 7.01 4.08
CA SER A 128 -18.15 5.75 3.45
C SER A 128 -16.63 5.60 3.41
N LEU A 129 -15.91 6.64 3.00
CA LEU A 129 -14.44 6.60 2.91
C LEU A 129 -13.78 6.59 4.28
N SER A 130 -14.27 7.36 5.24
CA SER A 130 -13.81 7.30 6.63
C SER A 130 -14.01 5.90 7.22
N SER A 131 -15.16 5.27 6.97
CA SER A 131 -15.44 3.90 7.41
C SER A 131 -14.51 2.88 6.73
N ALA A 132 -14.24 3.04 5.43
CA ALA A 132 -13.25 2.22 4.72
C ALA A 132 -11.84 2.40 5.31
N GLY A 133 -11.47 3.63 5.68
CA GLY A 133 -10.23 3.94 6.40
C GLY A 133 -10.13 3.19 7.72
N VAL A 134 -11.14 3.29 8.59
CA VAL A 134 -11.18 2.59 9.89
C VAL A 134 -11.06 1.07 9.72
N ASN A 135 -11.80 0.47 8.79
CA ASN A 135 -11.69 -0.96 8.51
C ASN A 135 -10.32 -1.34 7.93
N GLY A 136 -9.72 -0.45 7.15
CA GLY A 136 -8.38 -0.59 6.64
C GLY A 136 -7.32 -0.57 7.75
N GLU A 137 -7.52 0.22 8.81
CA GLU A 137 -6.66 0.23 10.00
C GLU A 137 -6.72 -1.10 10.74
N ILE A 138 -7.93 -1.59 11.00
CA ILE A 138 -8.16 -2.91 11.64
C ILE A 138 -7.46 -4.02 10.84
N SER A 139 -7.58 -4.00 9.51
CA SER A 139 -6.94 -4.99 8.65
C SER A 139 -5.41 -4.91 8.69
N ALA A 140 -4.84 -3.69 8.71
CA ALA A 140 -3.40 -3.50 8.84
C ALA A 140 -2.91 -3.97 10.21
N ASP A 141 -3.67 -3.76 11.29
CA ASP A 141 -3.33 -4.23 12.63
C ASP A 141 -3.29 -5.76 12.72
N TYR A 142 -4.22 -6.47 12.10
CA TYR A 142 -4.15 -7.94 12.02
C TYR A 142 -2.93 -8.43 11.25
N LEU A 143 -2.59 -7.78 10.13
CA LEU A 143 -1.37 -8.10 9.37
C LEU A 143 -0.10 -7.81 10.18
N LYS A 144 -0.12 -6.74 10.99
CA LYS A 144 0.98 -6.40 11.90
C LYS A 144 1.16 -7.49 12.97
N GLU A 145 0.08 -7.91 13.61
CA GLU A 145 0.11 -8.97 14.62
C GLU A 145 0.62 -10.30 14.04
N ALA A 146 0.14 -10.68 12.86
CA ALA A 146 0.63 -11.85 12.14
C ALA A 146 2.13 -11.76 11.83
N HIS A 147 2.60 -10.61 11.33
CA HIS A 147 4.02 -10.36 11.08
C HIS A 147 4.87 -10.49 12.35
N LEU A 148 4.45 -9.86 13.46
CA LEU A 148 5.17 -9.90 14.74
C LEU A 148 5.23 -11.32 15.32
N THR A 149 4.14 -12.07 15.20
CA THR A 149 4.08 -13.48 15.61
C THR A 149 5.08 -14.32 14.82
N LEU A 150 5.07 -14.20 13.49
CA LEU A 150 5.99 -14.93 12.62
C LEU A 150 7.46 -14.56 12.88
N ARG A 151 7.75 -13.28 13.14
CA ARG A 151 9.08 -12.83 13.55
C ARG A 151 9.51 -13.40 14.90
N GLY A 152 8.61 -13.56 15.85
CA GLY A 152 8.90 -14.20 17.13
C GLY A 152 9.33 -15.67 16.98
N LEU A 153 8.83 -16.35 15.95
CA LEU A 153 9.10 -17.77 15.67
C LEU A 153 10.36 -18.02 14.81
N THR A 154 10.95 -16.97 14.24
CA THR A 154 12.05 -17.04 13.26
C THR A 154 13.37 -16.44 13.75
N LYS A 155 13.42 -16.03 15.02
CA LYS A 155 14.64 -15.55 15.69
C LYS A 155 15.61 -16.68 16.01
#